data_AF-A0A562GLF0-F1
#
_entry.id   AF-A0A562GLF0-F1
#
_cell.length_a   1.000
_cell.length_b   1.000
_cell.length_c   1.000
_cell.angle_alpha   90.00
_cell.angle_beta   90.00
_cell.angle_gamma   90.00
#
_symmetry.space_group_name_H-M   'P 1'
#
loop_
_entity.id
_entity.type
_entity.pdbx_description
1 polymer ?
#
loop_
_entity_poly.entity_id
_entity_poly.type
_entity_poly.pdbx_seq_one_letter_code
_entity_poly.pdbx_strand_id
1 'polypeptide(L)'
;MAAQVIPFPAKSEPNLTEIEKLIREWLFNVSEDQDFIETVASRMMSFINNYANKWFEPTFNLVVPSTLTLEERKALWVSIETGVDETAKQVQEMINKIIVERFFLEIEIYESKEKGKMEKKELLCPKW
;
A
#
# COMPACT_ATOMS: atom_id res chain seq x y z
N MET A 1 -17.54 -33.59 19.63
CA MET A 1 -16.18 -33.01 19.73
C MET A 1 -16.24 -31.65 19.04
N ALA A 2 -16.00 -30.56 19.78
CA ALA A 2 -15.98 -29.22 19.20
C ALA A 2 -14.72 -29.07 18.35
N ALA A 3 -14.84 -28.52 17.14
CA ALA A 3 -13.70 -28.20 16.31
C ALA A 3 -12.83 -27.17 17.04
N GLN A 4 -11.55 -27.50 17.29
CA GLN A 4 -10.56 -26.51 17.71
C GLN A 4 -10.32 -25.59 16.53
N VAL A 5 -10.97 -24.42 16.55
CA VAL A 5 -10.72 -23.35 15.59
C VAL A 5 -9.38 -22.73 15.98
N ILE A 6 -8.34 -23.01 15.21
CA ILE A 6 -7.04 -22.35 15.33
C ILE A 6 -7.22 -20.92 14.82
N PRO A 7 -6.90 -19.87 15.59
CA PRO A 7 -7.07 -18.51 15.15
C PRO A 7 -6.08 -18.21 14.00
N PHE A 8 -6.63 -17.83 12.85
CA PHE A 8 -5.88 -17.26 11.74
C PHE A 8 -5.08 -16.04 12.24
N PRO A 9 -3.86 -15.76 11.71
CA PRO A 9 -3.05 -14.64 12.17
C PRO A 9 -3.84 -13.33 12.25
N ALA A 10 -3.61 -12.58 13.33
CA ALA A 10 -4.29 -11.32 13.58
C ALA A 10 -3.96 -10.34 12.44
N LYS A 11 -4.96 -10.05 11.61
CA LYS A 11 -4.90 -9.00 10.60
C LYS A 11 -4.73 -7.67 11.33
N SER A 12 -3.55 -7.06 11.27
CA SER A 12 -3.36 -5.69 11.78
C SER A 12 -3.72 -4.72 10.67
N GLU A 13 -4.90 -4.10 10.75
CA GLU A 13 -5.26 -3.06 9.80
C GLU A 13 -4.22 -1.92 9.81
N PRO A 14 -3.78 -1.45 8.63
CA PRO A 14 -2.90 -0.30 8.57
C PRO A 14 -3.58 0.92 9.19
N ASN A 15 -2.89 1.60 10.11
CA ASN A 15 -3.37 2.82 10.74
C ASN A 15 -3.25 4.00 9.75
N LEU A 16 -4.29 4.20 8.94
CA LEU A 16 -4.32 5.21 7.87
C LEU A 16 -4.05 6.62 8.39
N THR A 17 -4.53 6.93 9.60
CA THR A 17 -4.30 8.22 10.26
C THR A 17 -2.81 8.46 10.52
N GLU A 18 -2.09 7.43 10.92
CA GLU A 18 -0.65 7.51 11.18
C GLU A 18 0.14 7.62 9.88
N ILE A 19 -0.27 6.90 8.83
CA ILE A 19 0.34 7.00 7.50
C ILE A 19 0.15 8.42 6.93
N GLU A 20 -1.05 8.98 7.02
CA GLU A 20 -1.31 10.35 6.57
C GLU A 20 -0.43 11.36 7.31
N LYS A 21 -0.34 11.20 8.64
CA LYS A 21 0.50 12.05 9.48
C LYS A 21 1.96 12.02 9.03
N LEU A 22 2.52 10.83 8.81
CA LEU A 22 3.91 10.66 8.37
C LEU A 22 4.16 11.29 6.98
N ILE A 23 3.22 11.13 6.04
CA ILE A 23 3.31 11.74 4.71
C ILE A 23 3.36 13.26 4.84
N ARG A 24 2.44 13.85 5.63
CA ARG A 24 2.35 15.30 5.82
C ARG A 24 3.58 15.86 6.54
N GLU A 25 4.07 15.19 7.58
CA GLU A 25 5.30 15.57 8.29
C GLU A 25 6.51 15.56 7.35
N TRP A 26 6.63 14.55 6.49
CA TRP A 26 7.71 14.49 5.52
C TRP A 26 7.62 15.63 4.50
N LEU A 27 6.43 15.87 3.93
CA LEU A 27 6.23 16.95 2.94
C LEU A 27 6.55 18.33 3.54
N PHE A 28 6.13 18.56 4.79
CA PHE A 28 6.42 19.79 5.52
C PHE A 28 7.93 20.02 5.72
N ASN A 29 8.71 18.95 5.95
CA ASN A 29 10.16 19.06 6.07
C ASN A 29 10.86 19.40 4.74
N VAL A 30 10.18 19.21 3.60
CA VAL A 30 10.73 19.46 2.26
C VAL A 30 10.28 20.81 1.72
N SER A 31 9.06 21.26 2.06
CA SER A 31 8.48 22.51 1.57
C SER A 31 7.49 23.08 2.58
N GLU A 32 7.49 24.41 2.75
CA GLU A 32 6.50 25.13 3.56
C GLU A 32 5.22 25.46 2.76
N ASP A 33 5.15 25.09 1.48
CA ASP A 33 3.96 25.32 0.64
C ASP A 33 2.80 24.41 1.08
N GLN A 34 1.77 25.03 1.67
CA GLN A 34 0.57 24.32 2.11
C GLN A 34 -0.24 23.71 0.96
N ASP A 35 -0.27 24.33 -0.23
CA ASP A 35 -1.01 23.79 -1.38
C ASP A 35 -0.33 22.53 -1.91
N PHE A 36 1.00 22.52 -1.92
CA PHE A 36 1.81 21.34 -2.20
C PHE A 36 1.53 20.21 -1.21
N ILE A 37 1.63 20.49 0.10
CA ILE A 37 1.41 19.49 1.14
C ILE A 37 0.01 18.88 1.01
N GLU A 38 -1.02 19.71 0.89
CA GLU A 38 -2.41 19.24 0.82
C GLU A 38 -2.67 18.45 -0.46
N THR A 39 -2.18 18.94 -1.60
CA THR A 39 -2.41 18.28 -2.89
C THR A 39 -1.73 16.92 -2.96
N VAL A 40 -0.47 16.82 -2.54
CA VAL A 40 0.27 15.54 -2.59
C VAL A 40 -0.26 14.57 -1.54
N ALA A 41 -0.51 15.02 -0.31
CA ALA A 41 -1.05 14.17 0.75
C ALA A 41 -2.44 13.60 0.36
N SER A 42 -3.34 14.44 -0.15
CA SER A 42 -4.68 14.01 -0.58
C SER A 42 -4.64 12.94 -1.68
N ARG A 43 -3.79 13.13 -2.69
CA ARG A 43 -3.62 12.14 -3.77
C ARG A 43 -3.01 10.83 -3.28
N MET A 44 -2.05 10.90 -2.37
CA MET A 44 -1.47 9.72 -1.76
C MET A 44 -2.48 8.94 -0.91
N MET A 45 -3.26 9.63 -0.09
CA MET A 45 -4.30 8.97 0.70
C MET A 45 -5.38 8.35 -0.19
N SER A 46 -5.73 9.01 -1.30
CA SER A 46 -6.61 8.40 -2.32
C SER A 46 -6.00 7.13 -2.91
N PHE A 47 -4.70 7.12 -3.23
CA PHE A 47 -4.01 5.94 -3.73
C PHE A 47 -3.99 4.80 -2.71
N ILE A 48 -3.61 5.10 -1.47
CA ILE A 48 -3.52 4.11 -0.38
C ILE A 48 -4.88 3.48 -0.11
N ASN A 49 -5.92 4.30 0.02
CA ASN A 49 -7.28 3.82 0.28
C ASN A 49 -7.82 2.90 -0.83
N ASN A 50 -7.51 3.19 -2.09
CA ASN A 50 -8.04 2.44 -3.22
C ASN A 50 -7.24 1.17 -3.55
N TYR A 51 -5.93 1.17 -3.30
CA TYR A 51 -5.02 0.15 -3.84
C TYR A 51 -4.16 -0.55 -2.79
N ALA A 52 -3.77 0.11 -1.70
CA ALA A 52 -2.86 -0.45 -0.72
C ALA A 52 -3.56 -1.13 0.47
N ASN A 53 -4.84 -0.83 0.69
CA ASN A 53 -5.64 -1.44 1.78
C ASN A 53 -6.28 -2.79 1.41
N LYS A 54 -5.96 -3.34 0.23
CA LYS A 54 -6.51 -4.64 -0.17
C LYS A 54 -5.62 -5.76 0.33
N TRP A 55 -6.21 -6.66 1.12
CA TRP A 55 -5.55 -7.85 1.61
C TRP A 55 -5.29 -8.84 0.48
N PHE A 56 -4.11 -9.48 0.54
CA PHE A 56 -3.85 -10.68 -0.25
C PHE A 56 -4.62 -11.85 0.36
N GLU A 57 -5.72 -12.25 -0.30
CA GLU A 57 -6.60 -13.33 0.17
C GLU A 57 -6.66 -14.45 -0.88
N PRO A 58 -5.62 -15.29 -0.98
CA PRO A 58 -5.63 -16.38 -1.93
C PRO A 58 -6.64 -17.45 -1.50
N THR A 59 -7.53 -17.83 -2.42
CA THR A 59 -8.49 -18.91 -2.21
C THR A 59 -8.01 -20.16 -2.94
N PHE A 60 -7.79 -21.24 -2.20
CA PHE A 60 -7.37 -22.52 -2.76
C PHE A 60 -8.49 -23.55 -2.66
N ASN A 61 -8.84 -24.15 -3.79
CA ASN A 61 -9.71 -25.33 -3.86
C ASN A 61 -8.86 -26.56 -4.16
N LEU A 62 -8.13 -27.03 -3.15
CA LEU A 62 -7.21 -28.17 -3.28
C LEU A 62 -7.92 -29.49 -2.97
N VAL A 63 -7.98 -30.39 -3.96
CA VAL A 63 -8.49 -31.75 -3.77
C VAL A 63 -7.38 -32.60 -3.13
N VAL A 64 -7.59 -33.00 -1.87
CA VAL A 64 -6.62 -33.81 -1.11
C VAL A 64 -6.94 -35.31 -1.28
N PRO A 65 -6.00 -36.14 -1.76
CA PRO A 65 -6.22 -37.58 -1.92
C PRO A 65 -6.57 -38.27 -0.60
N SER A 66 -7.53 -39.21 -0.65
CA SER A 66 -7.93 -40.00 0.51
C SER A 66 -6.86 -41.00 0.97
N THR A 67 -5.84 -41.24 0.15
CA THR A 67 -4.72 -42.14 0.43
C THR A 67 -3.72 -41.56 1.43
N LEU A 68 -3.73 -40.24 1.67
CA LEU A 68 -2.86 -39.62 2.68
C LEU A 68 -3.30 -39.98 4.09
N THR A 69 -2.34 -40.22 4.96
CA THR A 69 -2.55 -40.34 6.40
C THR A 69 -2.97 -39.00 7.00
N LEU A 70 -3.48 -39.03 8.24
CA LEU A 70 -3.85 -37.81 8.95
C LEU A 70 -2.66 -36.88 9.15
N GLU A 71 -1.47 -37.43 9.45
CA GLU A 71 -0.27 -36.64 9.69
C GLU A 71 0.25 -35.99 8.40
N GLU A 72 0.20 -36.71 7.26
CA GLU A 72 0.56 -36.11 5.96
C GLU A 72 -0.41 -35.00 5.55
N ARG A 73 -1.71 -35.14 5.84
CA ARG A 73 -2.69 -34.07 5.61
C ARG A 73 -2.42 -32.83 6.46
N LYS A 74 -2.05 -33.02 7.74
CA LYS A 74 -1.66 -31.90 8.61
C LYS A 74 -0.37 -31.23 8.14
N ALA A 75 0.63 -32.01 7.76
CA ALA A 75 1.88 -31.48 7.21
C ALA A 75 1.63 -30.65 5.95
N LEU A 76 0.79 -31.16 5.03
CA LEU A 76 0.39 -30.43 3.82
C LEU A 76 -0.32 -29.11 4.15
N TRP A 77 -1.25 -29.12 5.13
CA TRP A 77 -1.93 -27.91 5.57
C TRP A 77 -0.94 -26.85 6.08
N VAL A 78 -0.03 -27.23 6.97
CA VAL A 78 1.00 -26.32 7.52
C VAL A 78 1.92 -25.78 6.43
N SER A 79 2.31 -26.61 5.45
CA SER A 79 3.13 -26.15 4.32
C SER A 79 2.40 -25.13 3.45
N ILE A 80 1.10 -25.32 3.20
CA ILE A 80 0.27 -24.36 2.46
C ILE A 80 0.18 -23.04 3.24
N GLU A 81 -0.15 -23.11 4.53
CA GLU A 81 -0.25 -21.93 5.41
C GLU A 81 1.06 -21.14 5.43
N THR A 82 2.19 -21.84 5.59
CA THR A 82 3.53 -21.23 5.55
C THR A 82 3.81 -20.55 4.22
N GLY A 83 3.53 -21.21 3.09
CA GLY A 83 3.76 -20.64 1.76
C GLY A 83 2.86 -19.44 1.46
N VAL A 84 1.62 -19.46 1.96
CA VAL A 84 0.68 -18.33 1.86
C VAL A 84 1.18 -17.14 2.67
N ASP A 85 1.64 -17.36 3.91
CA ASP A 85 2.18 -16.30 4.77
C ASP A 85 3.44 -15.67 4.18
N GLU A 86 4.36 -16.48 3.64
CA GLU A 86 5.56 -15.99 2.95
C GLU A 86 5.19 -15.16 1.71
N THR A 87 4.22 -15.62 0.93
CA THR A 87 3.72 -14.88 -0.24
C THR A 87 3.06 -13.57 0.17
N ALA A 88 2.24 -13.59 1.23
CA ALA A 88 1.59 -12.39 1.76
C ALA A 88 2.61 -11.33 2.19
N LYS A 89 3.71 -11.74 2.83
CA LYS A 89 4.82 -10.83 3.18
C LYS A 89 5.45 -10.20 1.94
N GLN A 90 5.78 -11.00 0.92
CA GLN A 90 6.36 -10.50 -0.32
C GLN A 90 5.43 -9.51 -1.05
N VAL A 91 4.13 -9.82 -1.10
CA VAL A 91 3.11 -8.94 -1.68
C VAL A 91 3.02 -7.64 -0.89
N GLN A 92 3.04 -7.69 0.44
CA GLN A 92 3.02 -6.50 1.28
C GLN A 92 4.27 -5.63 1.08
N GLU A 93 5.46 -6.23 0.99
CA GLU A 93 6.70 -5.51 0.69
C GLU A 93 6.65 -4.82 -0.68
N MET A 94 6.08 -5.49 -1.68
CA MET A 94 5.87 -4.92 -3.01
C MET A 94 4.90 -3.74 -2.97
N ILE A 95 3.77 -3.87 -2.26
CA ILE A 95 2.80 -2.76 -2.06
C ILE A 95 3.50 -1.57 -1.40
N ASN A 96 4.29 -1.80 -0.35
CA ASN A 96 5.01 -0.73 0.35
C ASN A 96 5.99 0.01 -0.59
N LYS A 97 6.73 -0.72 -1.45
CA LYS A 97 7.60 -0.11 -2.47
C LYS A 97 6.82 0.76 -3.45
N ILE A 98 5.68 0.27 -3.93
CA ILE A 98 4.81 1.02 -4.85
C ILE A 98 4.29 2.30 -4.19
N ILE A 99 3.91 2.26 -2.91
CA ILE A 99 3.48 3.46 -2.17
C ILE A 99 4.59 4.52 -2.17
N VAL A 100 5.83 4.12 -1.87
CA VAL A 100 6.98 5.04 -1.84
C VAL A 100 7.29 5.61 -3.22
N GLU A 101 7.32 4.77 -4.26
CA GLU A 101 7.55 5.24 -5.64
C GLU A 101 6.45 6.19 -6.10
N ARG A 102 5.19 5.87 -5.78
CA ARG A 102 4.06 6.73 -6.11
C ARG A 102 4.13 8.07 -5.39
N PHE A 103 4.63 8.10 -4.17
CA PHE A 103 4.81 9.33 -3.41
C PHE A 103 5.74 10.31 -4.09
N PHE A 104 6.94 9.85 -4.50
CA PHE A 104 7.87 10.69 -5.24
C PHE A 104 7.29 11.14 -6.60
N LEU A 105 6.59 10.24 -7.29
CA LEU A 105 5.93 10.59 -8.54
C LEU A 105 4.88 11.71 -8.37
N GLU A 106 4.08 11.69 -7.30
CA GLU A 106 3.09 12.75 -7.06
C GLU A 106 3.74 14.12 -6.79
N ILE A 107 4.90 14.13 -6.14
CA ILE A 107 5.71 15.34 -5.94
C ILE A 107 6.17 15.88 -7.31
N GLU A 108 6.78 15.03 -8.13
CA GLU A 108 7.24 15.41 -9.48
C GLU A 108 6.11 15.93 -10.37
N ILE A 109 4.94 15.28 -10.31
CA ILE A 109 3.74 15.70 -11.04
C ILE A 109 3.27 17.08 -10.58
N TYR A 110 3.28 17.35 -9.27
CA TYR A 110 2.89 18.66 -8.74
C TYR A 110 3.86 19.74 -9.23
N GLU A 111 5.16 19.55 -9.02
CA GLU A 111 6.18 20.52 -9.41
C GLU A 111 6.15 20.82 -10.91
N SER A 112 5.97 19.79 -11.74
CA SER A 112 5.87 19.94 -13.21
C SER A 112 4.66 20.79 -13.61
N LYS A 113 3.53 20.64 -12.91
CA LYS A 113 2.32 21.44 -13.16
C LYS A 113 2.50 22.89 -12.73
N GLU A 114 3.18 23.16 -11.61
CA GLU A 114 3.45 24.52 -11.15
C GLU A 114 4.46 25.25 -12.06
N LYS A 115 5.53 24.58 -12.50
CA LYS A 115 6.47 25.12 -13.49
C LYS A 115 5.76 25.53 -14.79
N GLY A 116 4.90 24.65 -15.32
CA GLY A 116 4.09 24.95 -16.51
C GLY A 116 3.06 26.08 -16.32
N LYS A 117 2.63 26.36 -15.08
CA LYS A 117 1.77 27.53 -14.77
C LYS A 117 2.58 28.83 -14.68
N MET A 118 3.79 28.80 -14.11
CA MET A 118 4.67 29.99 -14.04
C MET A 118 5.08 30.45 -15.44
N GLU A 119 5.50 29.53 -16.32
CA GLU A 119 5.87 29.86 -17.70
C GLU A 119 4.71 30.54 -18.47
N LYS A 120 3.47 30.08 -18.25
CA LYS A 120 2.29 30.71 -18.85
C LYS A 120 1.97 32.09 -18.28
N LYS A 121 2.23 32.33 -16.99
CA LYS A 121 2.01 33.64 -16.35
C LYS A 121 3.05 34.67 -16.81
N GLU A 122 4.32 34.28 -16.99
CA GLU A 122 5.35 35.17 -17.51
C GLU A 122 5.08 35.60 -18.96
N LEU A 123 4.49 34.73 -19.79
CA LEU A 123 4.05 35.08 -21.14
C LEU A 123 2.88 36.08 -21.18
N LEU A 124 2.09 36.17 -20.11
CA LEU A 124 0.90 37.02 -20.02
C LEU A 124 1.16 38.40 -19.40
N CYS A 125 2.31 38.60 -18.76
CA CYS A 125 2.74 39.88 -18.20
C CYS A 125 3.95 40.41 -18.98
N PRO A 126 3.78 41.27 -20.01
CA PRO A 126 4.91 41.90 -20.66
C PRO A 126 5.66 42.73 -19.61
N LYS A 127 6.99 42.59 -19.54
CA LYS A 127 7.83 43.52 -18.77
C LYS A 127 7.80 44.86 -19.51
N TRP A 128 7.18 45.87 -18.89
CA TRP A 128 7.23 47.27 -19.32
C TRP A 128 8.46 47.95 -18.73
#